data_AF-A0A139N1V3-F1
#
_entry.id   AF-A0A139N1V3-F1
#
_cell.length_a   1.000
_cell.length_b   1.000
_cell.length_c   1.000
_cell.angle_alpha   90.00
_cell.angle_beta   90.00
_cell.angle_gamma   90.00
#
_symmetry.space_group_name_H-M   'P 1'
#
loop_
_entity.id
_entity.type
_entity.pdbx_description
1 polymer ?
#
loop_
_entity_poly.entity_id
_entity_poly.type
_entity_poly.pdbx_seq_one_letter_code
_entity_poly.pdbx_strand_id
1 'polypeptide(L)'
;MNYKVTVDGKEIEYGALVEKSRFSEKEWSAIYAEIVKQNQPEVFENKQSDTDYIDAFGALIALEERYEALLELLPQDQFSYAGTHPKWVADAVSENTLNKEDTLQDIVDIIERCDTFDQLKGELKSYFELD
;
A
#
# COMPACT_ATOMS: atom_id res chain seq x y z
N MET A 1 7.52 5.56 -11.98
CA MET A 1 8.31 5.46 -13.22
C MET A 1 8.95 6.82 -13.57
N ASN A 2 9.71 6.90 -14.67
CA ASN A 2 10.15 8.17 -15.27
C ASN A 2 9.56 8.32 -16.68
N TYR A 3 9.10 9.52 -17.00
CA TYR A 3 8.46 9.86 -18.27
C TYR A 3 9.27 10.94 -18.96
N LYS A 4 9.46 10.77 -20.28
CA LYS A 4 10.20 11.73 -21.11
C LYS A 4 9.29 12.29 -22.18
N VAL A 5 9.23 13.61 -22.26
CA VAL A 5 8.42 14.33 -23.25
C VAL A 5 9.24 15.44 -23.90
N THR A 6 8.95 15.74 -25.15
CA THR A 6 9.54 16.90 -25.84
C THR A 6 8.48 17.96 -26.05
N VAL A 7 8.70 19.16 -25.48
CA VAL A 7 7.80 20.31 -25.62
C VAL A 7 8.61 21.49 -26.14
N ASP A 8 8.20 22.06 -27.27
CA ASP A 8 8.88 23.20 -27.92
C ASP A 8 10.38 22.96 -28.16
N GLY A 9 10.75 21.72 -28.53
CA GLY A 9 12.14 21.33 -28.80
C GLY A 9 12.99 21.10 -27.56
N LYS A 10 12.42 21.21 -26.36
CA LYS A 10 13.06 20.90 -25.08
C LYS A 10 12.60 19.54 -24.58
N GLU A 11 13.55 18.65 -24.30
CA GLU A 11 13.27 17.40 -23.60
C GLU A 11 13.08 17.66 -22.10
N ILE A 12 12.07 17.03 -21.52
CA ILE A 12 11.68 17.14 -20.12
C ILE A 12 11.53 15.72 -19.58
N GLU A 13 12.11 15.48 -18.41
CA GLU A 13 11.93 14.23 -17.67
C GLU A 13 11.13 14.51 -16.40
N TYR A 14 10.05 13.76 -16.22
CA TYR A 14 9.23 13.76 -15.01
C TYR A 14 9.37 12.42 -14.29
N GLY A 15 9.57 12.48 -12.98
CA GLY A 15 9.52 11.32 -12.09
C GLY A 15 8.73 11.67 -10.83
N ALA A 16 8.24 10.64 -10.16
CA ALA A 16 7.37 10.75 -8.97
C ALA A 16 7.93 11.69 -7.88
N LEU A 17 9.25 11.67 -7.67
CA LEU A 17 9.97 12.44 -6.64
C LEU A 17 10.64 13.72 -7.17
N VAL A 18 10.27 14.22 -8.36
CA VAL A 18 10.80 15.51 -8.84
C VAL A 18 10.37 16.64 -7.90
N GLU A 19 11.35 17.23 -7.21
CA GLU A 19 11.12 18.27 -6.19
C GLU A 19 10.95 19.69 -6.76
N LYS A 20 11.36 19.92 -8.01
CA LYS A 20 11.42 21.26 -8.63
C LYS A 20 10.83 21.28 -10.03
N SER A 21 9.54 20.97 -10.14
CA SER A 21 8.79 21.01 -11.38
C SER A 21 8.07 22.36 -11.55
N ARG A 22 8.81 23.41 -11.95
CA ARG A 22 8.19 24.63 -12.51
C ARG A 22 7.85 24.38 -13.98
N PHE A 23 6.98 23.42 -14.24
CA PHE A 23 6.45 23.17 -15.57
C PHE A 23 5.30 24.13 -15.85
N SER A 24 5.26 24.64 -17.07
CA SER A 24 4.11 25.36 -17.61
C SER A 24 2.91 24.42 -17.79
N GLU A 25 1.71 24.97 -17.95
CA GLU A 25 0.51 24.17 -18.22
C GLU A 25 0.68 23.26 -19.45
N LYS A 26 1.34 23.75 -20.50
CA LYS A 26 1.65 22.98 -21.70
C LYS A 26 2.60 21.81 -21.42
N GLU A 27 3.63 22.05 -20.60
CA GLU A 27 4.56 21.00 -20.19
C GLU A 27 3.85 19.97 -19.30
N TRP A 28 2.97 20.39 -18.38
CA TRP A 28 2.16 19.49 -17.56
C TRP A 28 1.22 18.63 -18.39
N SER A 29 0.47 19.21 -19.31
CA SER A 29 -0.43 18.45 -20.19
C SER A 29 0.33 17.42 -21.02
N ALA A 30 1.51 17.78 -21.56
CA ALA A 30 2.36 16.83 -22.27
C ALA A 30 2.85 15.68 -21.35
N ILE A 31 3.26 16.00 -20.12
CA ILE A 31 3.66 15.00 -19.11
C ILE A 31 2.49 14.06 -18.82
N TYR A 32 1.29 14.59 -18.53
CA TYR A 32 0.11 13.78 -18.22
C TYR A 32 -0.32 12.89 -19.39
N ALA A 33 -0.28 13.40 -20.61
CA ALA A 33 -0.52 12.60 -21.81
C ALA A 33 0.44 11.42 -21.91
N GLU A 34 1.73 11.63 -21.67
CA GLU A 34 2.72 10.55 -21.71
C GLU A 34 2.55 9.55 -20.55
N ILE A 35 2.16 10.02 -19.36
CA ILE A 35 1.82 9.16 -18.22
C ILE A 35 0.65 8.24 -18.57
N VAL A 36 -0.46 8.79 -19.09
CA VAL A 36 -1.63 7.98 -19.47
C VAL A 36 -1.27 7.02 -20.61
N LYS A 37 -0.50 7.47 -21.60
CA LYS A 37 -0.07 6.63 -22.72
C LYS A 37 0.75 5.42 -22.29
N GLN A 38 1.66 5.58 -21.34
CA GLN A 38 2.50 4.47 -20.87
C GLN A 38 1.77 3.54 -19.88
N ASN A 39 0.89 4.07 -19.03
CA ASN A 39 0.20 3.28 -18.00
C ASN A 39 -1.13 2.69 -18.45
N GLN A 40 -1.85 3.39 -19.32
CA GLN A 40 -3.21 3.07 -19.76
C GLN A 40 -3.35 3.31 -21.28
N PRO A 41 -2.59 2.59 -22.12
CA PRO A 41 -2.52 2.86 -23.57
C PRO A 41 -3.87 2.79 -24.27
N GLU A 42 -4.74 1.84 -23.90
CA GLU A 42 -6.09 1.72 -24.47
C GLU A 42 -6.96 2.94 -24.15
N VAL A 43 -6.84 3.49 -22.94
CA VAL A 43 -7.55 4.72 -22.56
C VAL A 43 -7.02 5.89 -23.36
N PHE A 44 -5.69 5.99 -23.50
CA PHE A 44 -5.05 7.04 -24.28
C PHE A 44 -5.51 7.02 -25.74
N GLU A 45 -5.46 5.88 -26.42
CA GLU A 45 -5.89 5.76 -27.82
C GLU A 45 -7.32 6.25 -28.05
N ASN A 46 -8.22 5.93 -27.12
CA ASN A 46 -9.65 6.27 -27.20
C ASN A 46 -9.98 7.70 -26.74
N LYS A 47 -9.13 8.31 -25.90
CA LYS A 47 -9.42 9.59 -25.22
C LYS A 47 -8.39 10.69 -25.47
N GLN A 48 -7.33 10.45 -26.24
CA GLN A 48 -6.23 11.41 -26.49
C GLN A 48 -6.67 12.78 -27.02
N SER A 49 -7.83 12.86 -27.68
CA SER A 49 -8.40 14.13 -28.16
C SER A 49 -9.14 14.92 -27.08
N ASP A 50 -9.47 14.30 -25.95
CA ASP A 50 -10.13 14.90 -24.79
C ASP A 50 -9.05 15.32 -23.77
N THR A 51 -8.49 16.50 -24.01
CA THR A 51 -7.35 16.99 -23.22
C THR A 51 -7.68 17.13 -21.73
N ASP A 52 -8.88 17.61 -21.38
CA ASP A 52 -9.30 17.75 -19.98
C ASP A 52 -9.35 16.39 -19.27
N TYR A 53 -9.86 15.36 -19.95
CA TYR A 53 -9.88 13.99 -19.41
C TYR A 53 -8.46 13.45 -19.22
N ILE A 54 -7.60 13.60 -20.23
CA ILE A 54 -6.22 13.10 -20.19
C ILE A 54 -5.41 13.80 -19.11
N ASP A 55 -5.55 15.12 -18.99
CA ASP A 55 -4.86 15.90 -17.96
C ASP A 55 -5.31 15.50 -16.56
N ALA A 56 -6.62 15.35 -16.33
CA ALA A 56 -7.15 14.92 -15.05
C ALA A 56 -6.71 13.49 -14.69
N PHE A 57 -6.79 12.56 -15.64
CA PHE A 57 -6.44 11.16 -15.39
C PHE A 57 -4.93 10.96 -15.22
N GLY A 58 -4.12 11.63 -16.04
CA GLY A 58 -2.67 11.62 -15.90
C GLY A 58 -2.20 12.26 -14.58
N ALA A 59 -2.88 13.31 -14.10
CA ALA A 59 -2.62 13.89 -12.79
C ALA A 59 -2.93 12.92 -11.64
N LEU A 60 -3.99 12.11 -11.75
CA LEU A 60 -4.32 11.07 -10.77
C LEU A 60 -3.26 9.97 -10.72
N ILE A 61 -2.83 9.46 -11.88
CA ILE A 61 -1.76 8.45 -11.96
C ILE A 61 -0.46 9.04 -11.39
N ALA A 62 -0.11 10.27 -11.77
CA ALA A 62 1.08 10.95 -11.25
C ALA A 62 1.05 11.13 -9.72
N LEU A 63 -0.14 11.35 -9.15
CA LEU A 63 -0.34 11.47 -7.70
C LEU A 63 -0.17 10.11 -7.01
N GLU A 64 -0.76 9.05 -7.57
CA GLU A 64 -0.63 7.67 -7.08
C GLU A 64 0.84 7.23 -7.06
N GLU A 65 1.57 7.40 -8.17
CA GLU A 65 2.98 7.06 -8.24
C GLU A 65 3.84 7.86 -7.25
N ARG A 66 3.51 9.15 -7.04
CA ARG A 66 4.19 9.97 -6.02
C ARG A 66 3.91 9.45 -4.62
N TYR A 67 2.67 9.07 -4.35
CA TYR A 67 2.29 8.51 -3.07
C TYR A 67 3.04 7.22 -2.79
N GLU A 68 3.10 6.28 -3.76
CA GLU A 68 3.87 5.04 -3.64
C GLU A 68 5.37 5.30 -3.44
N ALA A 69 5.97 6.18 -4.24
CA ALA A 69 7.39 6.51 -4.09
C ALA A 69 7.70 7.16 -2.74
N LEU A 70 6.80 8.00 -2.21
CA LEU A 70 6.95 8.56 -0.87
C LEU A 70 6.76 7.51 0.23
N LEU A 71 5.84 6.56 0.04
CA LEU A 71 5.71 5.42 0.95
C LEU A 71 7.03 4.64 0.98
N GLU A 72 7.61 4.26 -0.15
CA GLU A 72 8.88 3.52 -0.19
C GLU A 72 10.03 4.22 0.56
N LEU A 73 10.02 5.55 0.65
CA LEU A 73 11.01 6.33 1.41
C LEU A 73 10.76 6.36 2.91
N LEU A 74 9.55 6.04 3.38
CA LEU A 74 9.28 5.92 4.80
C LEU A 74 10.03 4.72 5.37
N PRO A 75 10.43 4.76 6.65
CA PRO A 75 10.94 3.58 7.35
C PRO A 75 9.83 2.53 7.41
N GLN A 76 9.80 1.64 6.41
CA GLN A 76 8.80 0.58 6.22
C GLN A 76 8.85 -0.45 7.36
N ASP A 77 9.90 -0.44 8.16
CA ASP A 77 10.03 -1.19 9.41
C ASP A 77 9.24 -0.56 10.58
N GLN A 78 8.81 0.71 10.45
CA GLN A 78 8.07 1.45 11.47
C GLN A 78 6.59 1.66 11.14
N PHE A 79 6.15 1.43 9.90
CA PHE A 79 4.77 1.68 9.46
C PHE A 79 4.20 0.57 8.58
N SER A 80 2.87 0.43 8.57
CA SER A 80 2.15 -0.49 7.68
C SER A 80 2.08 0.03 6.25
N TYR A 81 2.05 -0.90 5.28
CA TYR A 81 1.59 -0.61 3.92
C TYR A 81 0.11 -0.22 3.93
N ALA A 82 -0.29 0.63 2.99
CA ALA A 82 -1.70 0.90 2.73
C ALA A 82 -2.44 -0.42 2.42
N GLY A 83 -3.55 -0.69 3.11
CA GLY A 83 -4.32 -1.93 2.98
C GLY A 83 -3.82 -3.10 3.83
N THR A 84 -2.75 -2.95 4.61
CA THR A 84 -2.29 -3.97 5.56
C THR A 84 -2.72 -3.66 7.00
N HIS A 85 -2.78 -4.68 7.85
CA HIS A 85 -3.03 -4.49 9.28
C HIS A 85 -1.98 -3.52 9.88
N PRO A 86 -2.36 -2.67 10.85
CA PRO A 86 -1.42 -1.78 11.53
C PRO A 86 -0.15 -2.50 12.00
N LYS A 87 1.02 -1.85 11.91
CA LYS A 87 2.32 -2.49 12.12
C LYS A 87 2.43 -3.07 13.51
N TRP A 88 1.83 -2.42 14.50
CA TRP A 88 1.73 -2.93 15.86
C TRP A 88 0.97 -4.25 15.96
N VAL A 89 -0.02 -4.53 15.09
CA VAL A 89 -0.72 -5.82 15.01
C VAL A 89 0.20 -6.87 14.41
N ALA A 90 0.88 -6.55 13.31
CA ALA A 90 1.83 -7.46 12.68
C ALA A 90 2.99 -7.81 13.64
N ASP A 91 3.48 -6.84 14.38
CA ASP A 91 4.52 -7.00 15.40
C ASP A 91 4.01 -7.86 16.56
N ALA A 92 2.82 -7.55 17.09
CA ALA A 92 2.22 -8.32 18.16
C ALA A 92 1.92 -9.77 17.75
N VAL A 93 1.57 -10.03 16.48
CA VAL A 93 1.43 -11.39 15.94
C VAL A 93 2.80 -12.07 15.84
N SER A 94 3.81 -11.38 15.29
CA SER A 94 5.17 -11.93 15.12
C SER A 94 5.86 -12.27 16.45
N GLU A 95 5.59 -11.48 17.48
CA GLU A 95 6.11 -11.67 18.85
C GLU A 95 5.21 -12.57 19.71
N ASN A 96 4.07 -13.03 19.17
CA ASN A 96 3.04 -13.79 19.89
C ASN A 96 2.56 -13.08 21.17
N THR A 97 2.43 -11.75 21.09
CA THR A 97 1.94 -10.88 22.17
C THR A 97 0.52 -10.37 21.91
N LEU A 98 -0.01 -10.52 20.69
CA LEU A 98 -1.38 -10.14 20.36
C LEU A 98 -2.37 -10.98 21.19
N ASN A 99 -3.21 -10.31 21.98
CA ASN A 99 -4.21 -10.93 22.87
C ASN A 99 -3.61 -11.97 23.84
N LYS A 100 -2.33 -11.82 24.19
CA LYS A 100 -1.65 -12.73 25.13
C LYS A 100 -2.31 -12.76 26.50
N GLU A 101 -2.81 -11.62 26.99
CA GLU A 101 -3.52 -11.55 28.26
C GLU A 101 -4.82 -12.34 28.23
N ASP A 102 -5.62 -12.17 27.17
CA ASP A 102 -6.87 -12.93 26.98
C ASP A 102 -6.59 -14.43 26.85
N THR A 103 -5.60 -14.80 26.03
CA THR A 103 -5.18 -16.20 25.87
C THR A 103 -4.71 -16.78 27.20
N LEU A 104 -3.95 -16.03 28.00
CA LEU A 104 -3.50 -16.48 29.31
C LEU A 104 -4.68 -16.68 30.26
N GLN A 105 -5.65 -15.77 30.26
CA GLN A 105 -6.85 -15.91 31.08
C GLN A 105 -7.67 -17.15 30.67
N ASP A 106 -7.89 -17.36 29.38
CA ASP A 106 -8.58 -18.55 28.87
C ASP A 106 -7.88 -19.84 29.31
N ILE A 107 -6.55 -19.87 29.28
CA ILE A 107 -5.76 -21.03 29.72
C ILE A 107 -5.87 -21.23 31.24
N VAL A 108 -5.88 -20.16 32.03
CA VAL A 108 -6.12 -20.24 33.49
C VAL A 108 -7.50 -20.85 33.75
N ASP A 109 -8.53 -20.35 33.08
CA ASP A 109 -9.91 -20.84 33.23
C ASP A 109 -10.03 -22.33 32.84
N ILE A 110 -9.33 -22.76 31.78
CA ILE A 110 -9.25 -24.17 31.36
C ILE A 110 -8.55 -25.01 32.44
N ILE A 111 -7.46 -24.52 33.03
CA ILE A 111 -6.74 -25.22 34.10
C ILE A 111 -7.62 -25.35 35.36
N GLU A 112 -8.36 -24.30 35.72
CA GLU A 112 -9.20 -24.29 36.92
C GLU A 112 -10.45 -25.19 36.78
N ARG A 113 -11.00 -25.35 35.57
CA ARG A 113 -12.22 -26.14 35.34
C ARG A 113 -11.98 -27.63 35.09
N CYS A 114 -10.75 -28.04 34.78
CA CYS A 114 -10.42 -29.43 34.46
C CYS A 114 -9.90 -30.19 35.66
N ASP A 115 -10.58 -31.27 36.04
CA ASP A 115 -10.20 -32.10 37.19
C ASP A 115 -9.13 -33.16 36.86
N THR A 116 -8.90 -33.44 35.57
CA THR A 116 -7.98 -34.48 35.11
C THR A 116 -7.10 -34.01 33.95
N PHE A 117 -5.93 -34.63 33.82
CA PHE A 117 -4.98 -34.33 32.74
C PHE A 117 -5.56 -34.63 31.36
N ASP A 118 -6.35 -35.70 31.20
CA ASP A 118 -6.95 -36.04 29.91
C ASP A 118 -8.02 -35.02 29.49
N GLN A 119 -8.82 -34.51 30.43
CA GLN A 119 -9.75 -33.41 30.18
C GLN A 119 -9.02 -32.12 29.80
N LEU A 120 -7.99 -31.74 30.57
CA LEU A 120 -7.15 -30.58 30.28
C LEU A 120 -6.53 -30.68 28.87
N LYS A 121 -5.99 -31.84 28.52
CA LYS A 121 -5.41 -32.10 27.21
C LYS A 121 -6.45 -32.00 26.08
N GLY A 122 -7.66 -32.51 26.30
CA GLY A 122 -8.76 -32.41 25.33
C GLY A 122 -9.24 -30.98 25.13
N GLU A 123 -9.42 -30.22 26.22
CA GLU A 123 -9.83 -28.82 26.19
C GLU A 123 -8.79 -27.92 25.53
N LEU A 124 -7.50 -28.10 25.84
CA LEU A 124 -6.41 -27.37 25.17
C LEU A 124 -6.33 -27.69 23.67
N LYS A 125 -6.53 -28.96 23.29
CA LYS A 125 -6.60 -29.36 21.87
C LYS A 125 -7.77 -28.70 21.17
N SER A 126 -8.95 -28.66 21.79
CA SER A 126 -10.12 -28.00 21.23
C SER A 126 -9.93 -26.48 21.13
N TYR A 127 -9.35 -25.85 22.15
CA TYR A 127 -9.17 -24.40 22.21
C TYR A 127 -8.19 -23.88 21.16
N PHE A 128 -7.09 -24.60 20.92
CA PHE A 128 -6.10 -24.24 19.90
C PHE A 128 -6.33 -24.91 18.54
N GLU A 129 -7.45 -25.61 18.37
CA GLU A 129 -7.76 -26.37 17.14
C GLU A 129 -6.64 -27.35 16.74
N LEU A 130 -6.03 -28.00 17.73
CA LEU A 130 -4.94 -28.96 17.57
C LEU A 130 -5.50 -30.40 17.52
N ASP A 131 -5.72 -30.91 16.31
CA ASP A 131 -6.07 -32.33 16.06
C ASP A 131 -5.18 -33.32 16.82
#